data_AF-A0A6A8Q7A2-F1
#
_entry.id   AF-A0A6A8Q7A2-F1
#
_cell.length_a   1.000
_cell.length_b   1.000
_cell.length_c   1.000
_cell.angle_alpha   90.00
_cell.angle_beta   90.00
_cell.angle_gamma   90.00
#
_symmetry.space_group_name_H-M   'P 1'
#
loop_
_entity.id
_entity.type
_entity.pdbx_description
1 polymer ?
#
loop_
_entity_poly.entity_id
_entity_poly.type
_entity_poly.pdbx_seq_one_letter_code
_entity_poly.pdbx_strand_id
1 'polypeptide(L)'
;MYFYRIKDEHNRSPIEEFLDALPAAEAQRVLWMLRLIEESEWMPAQYTYSHKKDETLWEFRINAEVQNYWVLAFKKNGHWILFNADFSTRFQKAPKKEVKRAIDKKEGYAKSFHLLPVSDVHKYITVRKNRDEIFGRDFEKGYLHFKIGSLLRQIREAAELSQKQVSKEIEVTAPAISKMENHPEDTPLSELEDYLKNLKNTLLRKN
;
A
#
# COMPACT_ATOMS: atom_id res chain seq x y z
N MET A 1 6.03 2.85 10.58
CA MET A 1 5.57 1.49 10.25
C MET A 1 6.65 0.49 10.62
N TYR A 2 6.34 -0.48 11.47
CA TYR A 2 7.32 -1.42 12.03
C TYR A 2 6.92 -2.86 11.77
N PHE A 3 7.90 -3.72 11.62
CA PHE A 3 7.65 -5.14 11.40
C PHE A 3 7.52 -5.84 12.75
N TYR A 4 6.50 -6.69 12.88
CA TYR A 4 6.35 -7.55 14.03
C TYR A 4 7.55 -8.49 14.13
N ARG A 5 7.99 -8.72 15.36
CA ARG A 5 9.14 -9.55 15.69
C ARG A 5 8.71 -10.66 16.62
N ILE A 6 9.07 -11.88 16.27
CA ILE A 6 8.93 -13.04 17.15
C ILE A 6 10.02 -12.92 18.22
N LYS A 7 9.64 -13.06 19.49
CA LYS A 7 10.58 -13.11 20.62
C LYS A 7 11.24 -14.49 20.67
N ASP A 8 12.02 -14.81 19.65
CA ASP A 8 12.94 -15.95 19.62
C ASP A 8 14.39 -15.45 19.60
N GLU A 9 15.35 -16.38 19.66
CA GLU A 9 16.78 -16.07 19.69
C GLU A 9 17.28 -15.32 18.44
N HIS A 10 16.53 -15.39 17.34
CA HIS A 10 16.87 -14.81 16.04
C HIS A 10 16.10 -13.51 15.74
N ASN A 11 15.16 -13.10 16.61
CA ASN A 11 14.32 -11.91 16.45
C ASN A 11 13.66 -11.81 15.05
N ARG A 12 13.15 -12.94 14.56
CA ARG A 12 12.66 -13.05 13.18
C ARG A 12 11.40 -12.22 12.94
N SER A 13 11.22 -11.78 11.71
CA SER A 13 10.00 -11.11 11.27
C SER A 13 9.31 -11.88 10.15
N PRO A 14 8.05 -12.28 10.32
CA PRO A 14 7.25 -12.87 9.23
C PRO A 14 7.16 -11.97 8.01
N ILE A 15 7.22 -10.65 8.20
CA ILE A 15 7.17 -9.68 7.10
C ILE A 15 8.47 -9.69 6.30
N GLU A 16 9.63 -9.79 6.95
CA GLU A 16 10.91 -9.91 6.25
C GLU A 16 11.02 -11.24 5.53
N GLU A 17 10.64 -12.35 6.20
CA GLU A 17 10.62 -13.68 5.58
C GLU A 17 9.73 -13.70 4.33
N PHE A 18 8.55 -13.07 4.40
CA PHE A 18 7.65 -12.89 3.26
C PHE A 18 8.30 -12.07 2.14
N LEU A 19 8.84 -10.88 2.46
CA LEU A 19 9.45 -10.00 1.46
C LEU A 19 10.71 -10.60 0.81
N ASP A 20 11.50 -11.39 1.56
CA ASP A 20 12.69 -12.06 1.05
C ASP A 20 12.37 -13.23 0.12
N ALA A 21 11.20 -13.84 0.27
CA ALA A 21 10.71 -14.90 -0.60
C ALA A 21 10.12 -14.39 -1.93
N LEU A 22 9.81 -13.09 -2.03
CA LEU A 22 9.24 -12.52 -3.25
C LEU A 22 10.30 -12.25 -4.33
N PRO A 23 9.95 -12.42 -5.62
CA PRO A 23 10.72 -11.85 -6.71
C PRO A 23 10.86 -10.32 -6.57
N ALA A 24 11.95 -9.77 -7.07
CA ALA A 24 12.29 -8.35 -6.94
C ALA A 24 11.12 -7.41 -7.32
N ALA A 25 10.50 -7.61 -8.47
CA ALA A 25 9.38 -6.78 -8.94
C ALA A 25 8.14 -6.84 -8.03
N GLU A 26 7.83 -8.02 -7.48
CA GLU A 26 6.70 -8.17 -6.55
C GLU A 26 7.00 -7.50 -5.21
N ALA A 27 8.22 -7.70 -4.68
CA ALA A 27 8.67 -7.04 -3.47
C ALA A 27 8.64 -5.50 -3.60
N GLN A 28 9.01 -4.95 -4.76
CA GLN A 28 8.91 -3.51 -5.04
C GLN A 28 7.47 -3.02 -4.85
N ARG A 29 6.49 -3.70 -5.45
CA ARG A 29 5.07 -3.30 -5.37
C ARG A 29 4.52 -3.36 -3.96
N VAL A 30 4.82 -4.43 -3.22
CA VAL A 30 4.46 -4.53 -1.80
C VAL A 30 5.01 -3.33 -1.03
N LEU A 31 6.30 -3.02 -1.20
CA LEU A 31 6.97 -1.95 -0.47
C LEU A 31 6.53 -0.56 -0.90
N TRP A 32 6.19 -0.33 -2.17
CA TRP A 32 5.60 0.91 -2.65
C TRP A 32 4.27 1.19 -1.98
N MET A 33 3.41 0.17 -1.85
CA MET A 33 2.14 0.34 -1.16
C MET A 33 2.34 0.59 0.34
N LEU A 34 3.22 -0.17 1.01
CA LEU A 34 3.52 0.04 2.44
C LEU A 34 4.09 1.43 2.70
N ARG A 35 4.99 1.91 1.82
CA ARG A 35 5.54 3.26 1.87
C ARG A 35 4.47 4.31 1.63
N LEU A 36 3.59 4.11 0.64
CA LEU A 36 2.46 5.02 0.39
C LEU A 36 1.55 5.12 1.63
N ILE A 37 1.18 3.99 2.25
CA ILE A 37 0.37 3.98 3.48
C ILE A 37 1.10 4.69 4.64
N GLU A 38 2.41 4.52 4.78
CA GLU A 38 3.21 5.21 5.79
C GLU A 38 3.28 6.72 5.57
N GLU A 39 3.37 7.17 4.32
CA GLU A 39 3.43 8.59 3.96
C GLU A 39 2.05 9.28 3.92
N SER A 40 0.95 8.51 3.87
CA SER A 40 -0.40 9.06 3.71
C SER A 40 -1.05 9.40 5.05
N GLU A 41 -1.62 10.60 5.15
CA GLU A 41 -2.45 11.00 6.30
C GLU A 41 -3.80 10.28 6.33
N TRP A 42 -4.33 9.96 5.15
CA TRP A 42 -5.59 9.25 4.97
C TRP A 42 -5.35 7.81 4.52
N MET A 43 -6.10 6.86 5.07
CA MET A 43 -6.03 5.46 4.68
C MET A 43 -6.80 5.25 3.38
N PRO A 44 -6.14 4.87 2.28
CA PRO A 44 -6.86 4.68 1.03
C PRO A 44 -7.74 3.42 1.17
N ALA A 45 -9.06 3.59 1.06
CA ALA A 45 -10.04 2.52 1.26
C ALA A 45 -9.84 1.34 0.29
N GLN A 46 -9.25 1.59 -0.88
CA GLN A 46 -8.90 0.57 -1.86
C GLN A 46 -7.79 -0.38 -1.39
N TYR A 47 -6.90 0.08 -0.51
CA TYR A 47 -5.78 -0.71 -0.01
C TYR A 47 -6.00 -1.19 1.42
N THR A 48 -7.11 -0.83 2.05
CA THR A 48 -7.28 -1.07 3.48
C THR A 48 -8.65 -1.65 3.80
N TYR A 49 -8.69 -2.62 4.70
CA TYR A 49 -9.93 -3.18 5.24
C TYR A 49 -9.83 -3.27 6.75
N SER A 50 -10.66 -2.50 7.45
CA SER A 50 -10.80 -2.59 8.91
C SER A 50 -11.69 -3.77 9.29
N HIS A 51 -11.26 -4.59 10.24
CA HIS A 51 -12.11 -5.65 10.76
C HIS A 51 -13.15 -5.07 11.74
N LYS A 52 -14.44 -5.17 11.41
CA LYS A 52 -15.55 -4.63 12.25
C LYS A 52 -15.55 -5.07 13.72
N LYS A 53 -14.86 -6.15 14.06
CA LYS A 53 -14.76 -6.68 15.44
C LYS A 53 -13.58 -6.09 16.23
N ASP A 54 -12.63 -5.45 15.56
CA ASP A 54 -11.45 -4.82 16.16
C ASP A 54 -10.97 -3.68 15.25
N GLU A 55 -11.31 -2.44 15.60
CA GLU A 55 -10.97 -1.24 14.83
C GLU A 55 -9.45 -0.96 14.78
N THR A 56 -8.68 -1.62 15.63
CA THR A 56 -7.23 -1.49 15.66
C THR A 56 -6.54 -2.49 14.72
N LEU A 57 -7.27 -3.46 14.16
CA LEU A 57 -6.76 -4.46 13.21
C LEU A 57 -7.19 -4.15 11.78
N TRP A 58 -6.19 -4.16 10.89
CA TRP A 58 -6.30 -3.77 9.50
C TRP A 58 -5.69 -4.83 8.60
N GLU A 59 -6.34 -5.06 7.46
CA GLU A 59 -5.82 -5.83 6.35
C GLU A 59 -5.44 -4.85 5.24
N PHE A 60 -4.16 -4.76 4.90
CA PHE A 60 -3.71 -4.04 3.73
C PHE A 60 -3.78 -4.97 2.52
N ARG A 61 -4.51 -4.56 1.48
CA ARG A 61 -4.72 -5.32 0.25
C ARG A 61 -3.81 -4.79 -0.84
N ILE A 62 -2.83 -5.60 -1.21
CA ILE A 62 -1.89 -5.28 -2.28
C ILE A 62 -2.38 -5.97 -3.53
N ASN A 63 -2.71 -5.17 -4.54
CA ASN A 63 -2.95 -5.69 -5.87
C ASN A 63 -1.65 -5.59 -6.66
N ALA A 64 -1.12 -6.73 -7.10
CA ALA A 64 0.01 -6.79 -8.02
C ALA A 64 -0.42 -7.52 -9.30
N GLU A 65 0.33 -7.35 -10.39
CA GLU A 65 -0.07 -7.92 -11.69
C GLU A 65 -0.17 -9.44 -11.69
N VAL A 66 0.75 -10.13 -11.00
CA VAL A 66 0.78 -11.61 -11.02
C VAL A 66 -0.06 -12.17 -9.88
N GLN A 67 0.10 -11.61 -8.67
CA GLN A 67 -0.49 -12.17 -7.46
C GLN A 67 -0.90 -11.06 -6.51
N ASN A 68 -2.09 -11.17 -5.93
CA ASN A 68 -2.52 -10.26 -4.86
C ASN A 68 -2.03 -10.75 -3.51
N TYR A 69 -1.79 -9.82 -2.60
CA TYR A 69 -1.31 -10.11 -1.24
C TYR A 69 -2.17 -9.40 -0.21
N TRP A 70 -2.14 -9.94 1.01
CA TRP A 70 -2.66 -9.26 2.18
C TRP A 70 -1.54 -9.08 3.19
N VAL A 71 -1.56 -7.95 3.90
CA VAL A 71 -0.71 -7.70 5.08
C VAL A 71 -1.62 -7.41 6.25
N LEU A 72 -1.57 -8.25 7.28
CA LEU A 72 -2.26 -7.97 8.54
C LEU A 72 -1.40 -7.00 9.34
N ALA A 73 -2.01 -5.90 9.76
CA ALA A 73 -1.38 -4.87 10.57
C ALA A 73 -2.29 -4.43 11.72
N PHE A 74 -1.70 -3.97 12.82
CA PHE A 74 -2.45 -3.34 13.91
C PHE A 74 -1.81 -2.03 14.35
N LYS A 75 -2.63 -1.11 14.88
CA LYS A 75 -2.11 0.13 15.47
C LYS A 75 -1.71 -0.08 16.94
N LYS A 76 -0.53 0.40 17.31
CA LYS A 76 -0.06 0.48 18.71
C LYS A 76 0.71 1.79 18.89
N ASN A 77 0.30 2.59 19.89
CA ASN A 77 0.96 3.86 20.23
C ASN A 77 1.17 4.80 19.02
N GLY A 78 0.16 4.93 18.14
CA GLY A 78 0.25 5.77 16.94
C GLY A 78 1.03 5.16 15.77
N HIS A 79 1.59 3.96 15.92
CA HIS A 79 2.37 3.30 14.87
C HIS A 79 1.67 2.06 14.31
N TRP A 80 1.85 1.83 13.00
CA TRP A 80 1.48 0.59 12.33
C TRP A 80 2.48 -0.51 12.63
N ILE A 81 1.98 -1.66 13.10
CA ILE A 81 2.75 -2.88 13.32
C ILE A 81 2.28 -3.94 12.33
N LEU A 82 3.16 -4.35 11.43
CA LEU A 82 2.86 -5.33 10.39
C LEU A 82 3.12 -6.72 10.96
N PHE A 83 2.04 -7.47 11.17
CA PHE A 83 2.03 -8.72 11.92
C PHE A 83 2.44 -9.91 11.06
N ASN A 84 1.76 -10.10 9.94
CA ASN A 84 1.96 -11.21 9.02
C ASN A 84 1.51 -10.81 7.61
N ALA A 85 2.01 -11.48 6.58
CA ALA A 85 1.64 -11.25 5.20
C ALA A 85 1.63 -12.57 4.42
N ASP A 86 0.79 -12.67 3.40
CA ASP A 86 0.74 -13.83 2.51
C ASP A 86 0.04 -13.48 1.19
N PHE A 87 0.08 -14.39 0.22
CA PHE A 87 -0.69 -14.27 -1.01
C PHE A 87 -2.19 -14.52 -0.78
N SER A 88 -3.00 -13.96 -1.67
CA SER A 88 -4.45 -14.09 -1.67
C SER A 88 -4.89 -15.00 -2.82
N THR A 89 -5.34 -16.21 -2.50
CA THR A 89 -6.00 -17.05 -3.50
C THR A 89 -7.37 -16.45 -3.81
N ARG A 90 -7.61 -16.06 -5.07
CA ARG A 90 -8.91 -15.50 -5.53
C ARG A 90 -9.41 -14.29 -4.73
N PHE A 91 -8.55 -13.34 -4.36
CA PHE A 91 -8.93 -12.14 -3.60
C PHE A 91 -9.56 -12.44 -2.22
N GLN A 92 -9.26 -13.61 -1.64
CA GLN A 92 -9.68 -13.96 -0.28
C GLN A 92 -8.97 -13.09 0.77
N LYS A 93 -9.73 -12.77 1.82
CA LYS A 93 -9.23 -12.10 3.03
C LYS A 93 -8.23 -12.98 3.77
N ALA A 94 -7.45 -12.39 4.65
CA ALA A 94 -6.55 -13.12 5.55
C ALA A 94 -7.32 -14.23 6.29
N PRO A 95 -6.75 -15.44 6.42
CA PRO A 95 -7.42 -16.56 7.08
C PRO A 95 -7.85 -16.20 8.51
N LYS A 96 -9.04 -16.63 8.94
CA LYS A 96 -9.59 -16.35 10.28
C LYS A 96 -8.61 -16.74 11.41
N LYS A 97 -7.83 -17.81 11.20
CA LYS A 97 -6.79 -18.27 12.13
C LYS A 97 -5.69 -17.23 12.31
N GLU A 98 -5.21 -16.62 11.22
CA GLU A 98 -4.19 -15.58 11.26
C GLU A 98 -4.71 -14.28 11.87
N VAL A 99 -5.96 -13.91 11.55
CA VAL A 99 -6.65 -12.79 12.21
C VAL A 99 -6.72 -12.99 13.72
N LYS A 100 -7.12 -14.18 14.19
CA LYS A 100 -7.14 -14.51 15.63
C LYS A 100 -5.75 -14.41 16.26
N ARG A 101 -4.71 -14.95 15.59
CA ARG A 101 -3.32 -14.86 16.06
C ARG A 101 -2.85 -13.41 16.19
N ALA A 102 -3.21 -12.55 15.24
CA ALA A 102 -2.88 -11.13 15.28
C ALA A 102 -3.49 -10.45 16.51
N ILE A 103 -4.77 -10.70 16.79
CA ILE A 103 -5.48 -10.19 17.97
C ILE A 103 -4.79 -10.66 19.26
N ASP A 104 -4.54 -11.97 19.39
CA ASP A 104 -3.92 -12.55 20.59
C ASP A 104 -2.50 -11.98 20.83
N LYS A 105 -1.72 -11.72 19.77
CA LYS A 105 -0.35 -11.21 19.88
C LYS A 105 -0.27 -9.69 20.08
N LYS A 106 -1.24 -8.93 19.58
CA LYS A 106 -1.34 -7.47 19.74
C LYS A 106 -1.33 -7.06 21.21
N GLU A 107 -2.08 -7.76 22.06
CA GLU A 107 -2.21 -7.43 23.49
C GLU A 107 -0.86 -7.56 24.23
N GLY A 108 -0.06 -8.57 23.89
CA GLY A 108 1.27 -8.79 24.49
C GLY A 108 2.42 -7.99 23.85
N TYR A 109 2.14 -7.16 22.85
CA TYR A 109 3.17 -6.46 22.09
C TYR A 109 3.58 -5.15 22.78
N ALA A 110 4.74 -5.20 23.46
CA ALA A 110 5.24 -4.15 24.36
C ALA A 110 6.42 -3.33 23.80
N LYS A 111 6.65 -3.34 22.46
CA LYS A 111 7.79 -2.61 21.89
C LYS A 111 7.63 -1.10 22.13
N SER A 112 8.66 -0.47 22.71
CA SER A 112 8.74 0.98 22.84
C SER A 112 9.20 1.56 21.50
N PHE A 113 8.37 2.43 20.92
CA PHE A 113 8.61 3.06 19.61
C PHE A 113 9.32 4.40 19.70
N HIS A 114 9.44 4.95 20.91
CA HIS A 114 9.93 6.30 21.18
C HIS A 114 11.42 6.54 20.82
N LEU A 115 12.12 5.52 20.30
CA LEU A 115 13.57 5.52 20.08
C LEU A 115 14.01 5.22 18.63
N LEU A 116 13.09 4.98 17.69
CA LEU A 116 13.46 4.63 16.31
C LEU A 116 13.10 5.75 15.32
N PRO A 117 14.08 6.55 14.84
CA PRO A 117 13.84 7.64 13.91
C PRO A 117 13.45 7.18 12.50
N VAL A 118 13.69 5.90 12.16
CA VAL A 118 13.43 5.33 10.84
C VAL A 118 12.58 4.07 10.95
N SER A 119 11.59 3.95 10.07
CA SER A 119 10.66 2.81 10.00
C SER A 119 11.34 1.54 9.49
N ASP A 120 10.76 0.37 9.78
CA ASP A 120 11.34 -0.90 9.30
C ASP A 120 11.14 -1.07 7.79
N VAL A 121 10.10 -0.45 7.22
CA VAL A 121 9.87 -0.39 5.76
C VAL A 121 11.04 0.32 5.08
N HIS A 122 11.39 1.53 5.55
CA HIS A 122 12.50 2.30 4.98
C HIS A 122 13.84 1.55 5.13
N LYS A 123 14.11 0.99 6.31
CA LYS A 123 15.33 0.18 6.54
C LYS A 123 15.41 -1.01 5.59
N TYR A 124 14.31 -1.76 5.43
CA TYR A 124 14.27 -2.92 4.55
C TYR A 124 14.54 -2.53 3.10
N ILE A 125 13.91 -1.45 2.61
CA ILE A 125 14.14 -0.94 1.25
C ILE A 125 15.63 -0.62 1.06
N THR A 126 16.24 0.14 1.96
CA THR A 126 17.67 0.50 1.87
C THR A 126 18.56 -0.74 1.84
N VAL A 127 18.33 -1.70 2.73
CA VAL A 127 19.13 -2.94 2.78
C VAL A 127 18.94 -3.77 1.51
N ARG A 128 17.69 -3.96 1.05
CA ARG A 128 17.40 -4.78 -0.13
C ARG A 128 17.99 -4.18 -1.41
N LYS A 129 17.92 -2.85 -1.60
CA LYS A 129 18.56 -2.16 -2.73
C LYS A 129 20.06 -2.42 -2.83
N ASN A 130 20.75 -2.53 -1.70
CA ASN A 130 22.20 -2.76 -1.69
C ASN A 130 22.60 -4.21 -2.00
N ARG A 131 21.75 -5.19 -1.65
CA ARG A 131 22.05 -6.63 -1.87
C ARG A 131 21.41 -7.23 -3.12
N ASP A 132 20.47 -6.52 -3.74
CA ASP A 132 19.71 -6.99 -4.90
C ASP A 132 19.56 -5.83 -5.90
N GLU A 133 20.42 -5.83 -6.92
CA GLU A 133 20.46 -4.80 -7.96
C GLU A 133 19.16 -4.76 -8.78
N ILE A 134 18.54 -5.93 -9.03
CA ILE A 134 17.30 -6.03 -9.78
C ILE A 134 16.16 -5.36 -9.00
N PHE A 135 16.11 -5.59 -7.68
CA PHE A 135 15.19 -4.87 -6.80
C PHE A 135 15.51 -3.36 -6.71
N GLY A 136 16.78 -2.97 -6.75
CA GLY A 136 17.16 -1.57 -6.69
C GLY A 136 16.84 -0.76 -7.94
N ARG A 137 16.83 -1.43 -9.10
CA ARG A 137 16.61 -0.80 -10.40
C ARG A 137 15.26 -0.09 -10.48
N ASP A 138 15.31 1.18 -10.86
CA ASP A 138 14.17 2.08 -11.04
C ASP A 138 13.21 2.16 -9.84
N PHE A 139 13.60 1.72 -8.64
CA PHE A 139 12.71 1.63 -7.48
C PHE A 139 12.02 2.97 -7.16
N GLU A 140 12.79 4.06 -7.11
CA GLU A 140 12.25 5.39 -6.78
C GLU A 140 11.37 5.94 -7.91
N LYS A 141 11.76 5.71 -9.17
CA LYS A 141 10.98 6.11 -10.33
C LYS A 141 9.65 5.36 -10.38
N GLY A 142 9.68 4.05 -10.19
CA GLY A 142 8.49 3.19 -10.10
C GLY A 142 7.61 3.58 -8.91
N TYR A 143 8.19 3.87 -7.75
CA TYR A 143 7.44 4.38 -6.60
C TYR A 143 6.72 5.69 -6.91
N LEU A 144 7.40 6.63 -7.57
CA LEU A 144 6.81 7.91 -7.95
C LEU A 144 5.62 7.73 -8.89
N HIS A 145 5.76 6.88 -9.91
CA HIS A 145 4.65 6.55 -10.82
C HIS A 145 3.48 5.89 -10.07
N PHE A 146 3.76 4.87 -9.26
CA PHE A 146 2.76 4.22 -8.41
C PHE A 146 2.01 5.22 -7.52
N LYS A 147 2.74 6.17 -6.91
CA LYS A 147 2.18 7.22 -6.07
C LYS A 147 1.28 8.18 -6.87
N ILE A 148 1.70 8.60 -8.06
CA ILE A 148 0.88 9.46 -8.95
C ILE A 148 -0.44 8.76 -9.26
N GLY A 149 -0.40 7.53 -9.78
CA GLY A 149 -1.62 6.78 -10.12
C GLY A 149 -2.56 6.59 -8.93
N SER A 150 -1.98 6.27 -7.75
CA SER A 150 -2.73 6.15 -6.50
C SER A 150 -3.38 7.47 -6.06
N LEU A 151 -2.72 8.61 -6.26
CA LEU A 151 -3.27 9.94 -5.93
C LEU A 151 -4.39 10.33 -6.89
N LEU A 152 -4.24 10.11 -8.19
CA LEU A 152 -5.28 10.38 -9.19
C LEU A 152 -6.57 9.65 -8.83
N ARG A 153 -6.44 8.36 -8.51
CA ARG A 153 -7.55 7.52 -8.05
C ARG A 153 -8.18 8.04 -6.75
N GLN A 154 -7.37 8.41 -5.76
CA GLN A 154 -7.88 8.95 -4.49
C GLN A 154 -8.70 10.23 -4.70
N ILE A 155 -8.20 11.16 -5.52
CA ILE A 155 -8.91 12.41 -5.83
C ILE A 155 -10.23 12.10 -6.53
N ARG A 156 -10.22 11.18 -7.50
CA ARG A 156 -11.44 10.74 -8.20
C ARG A 156 -12.45 10.13 -7.24
N GLU A 157 -12.01 9.26 -6.34
CA GLU A 157 -12.88 8.61 -5.35
C GLU A 157 -13.42 9.62 -4.32
N ALA A 158 -12.61 10.60 -3.90
CA ALA A 158 -13.05 11.72 -3.06
C ALA A 158 -14.07 12.62 -3.76
N ALA A 159 -14.00 12.72 -5.10
CA ALA A 159 -15.02 13.36 -5.91
C ALA A 159 -16.27 12.50 -6.13
N GLU A 160 -16.32 11.28 -5.57
CA GLU A 160 -17.37 10.28 -5.75
C GLU A 160 -17.62 9.91 -7.22
N LEU A 161 -16.57 9.93 -8.03
CA LEU A 161 -16.64 9.60 -9.44
C LEU A 161 -16.11 8.19 -9.71
N SER A 162 -16.84 7.43 -10.53
CA SER A 162 -16.29 6.24 -11.17
C SER A 162 -15.38 6.64 -12.34
N GLN A 163 -14.52 5.71 -12.78
CA GLN A 163 -13.69 5.91 -13.97
C GLN A 163 -14.55 6.27 -15.21
N LYS A 164 -15.75 5.70 -15.34
CA LYS A 164 -16.70 6.00 -16.42
C LYS A 164 -17.33 7.39 -16.31
N GLN A 165 -17.49 7.92 -15.09
CA GLN A 165 -18.01 9.26 -14.90
C GLN A 165 -16.93 10.30 -15.21
N VAL A 166 -15.72 10.15 -14.66
CA VAL A 166 -14.62 11.08 -14.97
C VAL A 166 -14.25 11.05 -16.45
N SER A 167 -14.33 9.89 -17.12
CA SER A 167 -14.04 9.78 -18.56
C SER A 167 -14.97 10.67 -19.40
N LYS A 168 -16.24 10.84 -18.98
CA LYS A 168 -17.19 11.74 -19.64
C LYS A 168 -16.88 13.20 -19.38
N GLU A 169 -16.37 13.53 -18.20
CA GLU A 169 -16.05 14.92 -17.83
C GLU A 169 -14.79 15.44 -18.53
N ILE A 170 -13.81 14.57 -18.76
CA ILE A 170 -12.52 14.93 -19.38
C ILE A 170 -12.43 14.51 -20.86
N GLU A 171 -13.52 13.99 -21.42
CA GLU A 171 -13.64 13.56 -22.81
C GLU A 171 -12.58 12.54 -23.29
N VAL A 172 -12.10 11.70 -22.36
CA VAL A 172 -11.22 10.55 -22.69
C VAL A 172 -11.95 9.23 -22.47
N THR A 173 -11.37 8.13 -22.92
CA THR A 173 -11.98 6.80 -22.75
C THR A 173 -11.77 6.26 -21.34
N ALA A 174 -12.68 5.44 -20.82
CA ALA A 174 -12.51 4.78 -19.52
C ALA A 174 -11.23 3.91 -19.43
N PRO A 175 -10.79 3.20 -20.49
CA PRO A 175 -9.47 2.57 -20.51
C PRO A 175 -8.30 3.55 -20.36
N ALA A 176 -8.37 4.75 -20.95
CA ALA A 176 -7.35 5.78 -20.76
C ALA A 176 -7.28 6.24 -19.29
N ILE A 177 -8.43 6.44 -18.63
CA ILE A 177 -8.48 6.70 -17.18
C ILE A 177 -7.81 5.57 -16.39
N SER A 178 -8.16 4.32 -16.70
CA SER A 178 -7.59 3.16 -16.03
C SER A 178 -6.07 3.08 -16.24
N LYS A 179 -5.59 3.43 -17.43
CA LYS A 179 -4.16 3.50 -17.73
C LYS A 179 -3.48 4.59 -16.92
N MET A 180 -4.05 5.79 -16.85
CA MET A 180 -3.51 6.90 -16.02
C MET A 180 -3.40 6.52 -14.54
N GLU A 181 -4.38 5.79 -14.01
CA GLU A 181 -4.42 5.42 -12.58
C GLU A 181 -3.51 4.23 -12.22
N ASN A 182 -3.27 3.30 -13.14
CA ASN A 182 -2.52 2.07 -12.85
C ASN A 182 -1.13 2.01 -13.52
N HIS A 183 -0.96 2.69 -14.65
CA HIS A 183 0.26 2.77 -15.46
C HIS A 183 0.54 4.21 -15.91
N PRO A 184 0.67 5.18 -14.98
CA PRO A 184 0.90 6.58 -15.32
C PRO A 184 2.20 6.81 -16.09
N GLU A 185 3.19 5.91 -15.98
CA GLU A 185 4.44 5.93 -16.74
C GLU A 185 4.24 5.88 -18.26
N ASP A 186 3.14 5.28 -18.71
CA ASP A 186 2.81 5.12 -20.11
C ASP A 186 1.90 6.26 -20.62
N THR A 187 1.68 7.29 -19.81
CA THR A 187 0.79 8.42 -20.11
C THR A 187 1.61 9.72 -20.20
N PRO A 188 1.41 10.55 -21.25
CA PRO A 188 2.01 11.87 -21.33
C PRO A 188 1.65 12.75 -20.11
N LEU A 189 2.62 13.53 -19.62
CA LEU A 189 2.42 14.42 -18.47
C LEU A 189 1.25 15.39 -18.69
N SER A 190 1.09 15.93 -19.90
CA SER A 190 -0.02 16.82 -20.24
C SER A 190 -1.39 16.19 -20.02
N GLU A 191 -1.54 14.89 -20.30
CA GLU A 191 -2.80 14.19 -20.07
C GLU A 191 -3.08 13.96 -18.58
N LEU A 192 -2.03 13.70 -17.79
CA LEU A 192 -2.13 13.61 -16.32
C LEU A 192 -2.49 14.97 -15.70
N GLU A 193 -1.94 16.06 -16.22
CA GLU A 193 -2.26 17.43 -15.81
C GLU A 193 -3.71 17.79 -16.16
N ASP A 194 -4.18 17.46 -17.36
CA ASP A 194 -5.57 17.67 -17.77
C ASP A 194 -6.56 16.87 -16.90
N TYR A 195 -6.21 15.62 -16.58
CA TYR A 195 -6.98 14.80 -15.64
C TYR A 195 -7.11 15.49 -14.27
N LEU A 196 -6.01 15.96 -13.69
CA LEU A 196 -6.00 16.66 -12.40
C LEU A 196 -6.78 17.98 -12.41
N LYS A 197 -6.58 18.79 -13.46
CA LYS A 197 -7.24 20.08 -13.62
C LYS A 197 -8.76 19.93 -13.66
N ASN A 198 -9.25 18.95 -14.42
CA ASN A 198 -10.68 18.71 -14.54
C ASN A 198 -11.28 18.13 -13.26
N LEU A 199 -10.62 17.18 -12.60
CA LEU A 199 -11.09 16.67 -11.31
C LEU A 199 -11.19 17.78 -10.25
N LYS A 200 -10.18 18.67 -10.19
CA LYS A 200 -10.22 19.83 -9.30
C LYS A 200 -11.43 20.71 -9.59
N ASN A 201 -11.74 20.98 -10.86
CA ASN A 201 -12.91 21.78 -11.23
C ASN A 201 -14.22 21.09 -10.81
N THR A 202 -14.32 19.77 -10.94
CA THR A 202 -15.50 19.02 -10.50
C THR A 202 -15.68 19.07 -8.98
N LEU A 203 -14.60 18.91 -8.22
CA LEU A 203 -14.62 19.08 -6.75
C LEU A 203 -15.05 20.49 -6.34
N LEU A 204 -14.58 21.53 -7.04
CA LEU A 204 -14.96 22.92 -6.78
C LEU A 204 -16.42 23.23 -7.11
N ARG A 205 -17.06 22.48 -8.03
CA ARG A 205 -18.49 22.66 -8.37
C ARG A 205 -19.44 21.96 -7.39
N LYS A 206 -18.94 21.00 -6.60
CA LYS A 206 -19.74 20.23 -5.63
C LYS A 206 -19.77 20.88 -4.23
N ASN A 207 -18.90 21.84 -3.96
CA ASN A 207 -18.84 22.64 -2.73
C ASN A 207 -19.45 24.02 -2.95
#